data_AF-A0NZZ5-F1
#
_entry.id   AF-A0NZZ5-F1
#
_cell.length_a   1.000
_cell.length_b   1.000
_cell.length_c   1.000
_cell.angle_alpha   90.00
_cell.angle_beta   90.00
_cell.angle_gamma   90.00
#
_symmetry.space_group_name_H-M   'P 1'
#
loop_
_entity.id
_entity.type
_entity.pdbx_description
1 polymer ?
#
loop_
_entity_poly.entity_id
_entity_poly.type
_entity_poly.pdbx_seq_one_letter_code
_entity_poly.pdbx_strand_id
1 'polypeptide(L)'
;MAALAASVPLSRIPDMNAFSGIFLVGSHGAMWDFPENKELTRLLDEAASSGKTVGAVCHGVTGPLAASDPKFLDTRAVAGFSNEEEAAVGLTEVVPFPLQTCLEAKRARYVAGAAFSVHVQSDGGLVTGQNPASSVQTAKAMLQAKEP
;
A
#
# COMPACT_ATOMS: atom_id res chain seq x y z
N MET A 1 9.85 -4.92 -20.64
CA MET A 1 8.56 -5.35 -21.22
C MET A 1 8.31 -6.86 -21.12
N ALA A 2 9.26 -7.75 -21.50
CA ALA A 2 9.03 -9.20 -21.46
C ALA A 2 8.59 -9.78 -20.10
N ALA A 3 9.11 -9.27 -18.98
CA ALA A 3 8.74 -9.73 -17.63
C ALA A 3 7.29 -9.38 -17.21
N LEU A 4 6.68 -8.36 -17.84
CA LEU A 4 5.29 -7.97 -17.59
C LEU A 4 4.31 -8.65 -18.55
N ALA A 5 4.78 -9.22 -19.66
CA ALA A 5 3.92 -9.84 -20.69
C ALA A 5 3.17 -11.08 -20.17
N ALA A 6 3.68 -11.71 -19.11
CA ALA A 6 3.06 -12.85 -18.45
C ALA A 6 2.33 -12.47 -17.15
N SER A 7 2.13 -11.18 -16.87
CA SER A 7 1.35 -10.78 -15.69
C SER A 7 -0.12 -11.18 -15.86
N VAL A 8 -0.72 -11.56 -14.73
CA VAL A 8 -2.15 -11.88 -14.68
C VAL A 8 -2.90 -10.59 -14.33
N PRO A 9 -3.86 -10.12 -15.15
CA PRO A 9 -4.69 -8.98 -14.79
C PRO A 9 -5.53 -9.31 -13.56
N LEU A 10 -5.76 -8.33 -12.68
CA LEU A 10 -6.50 -8.53 -11.42
C LEU A 10 -7.90 -9.13 -11.65
N SER A 11 -8.57 -8.80 -12.75
CA SER A 11 -9.87 -9.36 -13.12
C SER A 11 -9.87 -10.87 -13.41
N ARG A 12 -8.70 -11.49 -13.58
CA ARG A 12 -8.54 -12.94 -13.72
C ARG A 12 -8.18 -13.64 -12.41
N ILE A 13 -8.02 -12.91 -11.31
CA ILE A 13 -7.86 -13.48 -9.98
C ILE A 13 -9.27 -13.66 -9.39
N PRO A 14 -9.80 -14.89 -9.31
CA PRO A 14 -11.18 -15.10 -8.90
C PRO A 14 -11.41 -14.71 -7.44
N ASP A 15 -10.47 -15.07 -6.58
CA ASP A 15 -10.53 -14.81 -5.15
C ASP A 15 -9.11 -14.82 -4.55
N MET A 16 -9.04 -14.48 -3.28
CA MET A 16 -7.79 -14.52 -2.52
C MET A 16 -7.34 -15.93 -2.09
N ASN A 17 -8.12 -17.00 -2.27
CA ASN A 17 -7.86 -18.33 -1.67
C ASN A 17 -6.49 -18.93 -2.06
N ALA A 18 -6.03 -18.67 -3.28
CA ALA A 18 -4.73 -19.14 -3.75
C ALA A 18 -3.53 -18.36 -3.18
N PHE A 19 -3.76 -17.29 -2.42
CA PHE A 19 -2.72 -16.39 -1.92
C PHE A 19 -2.78 -16.27 -0.39
N SER A 20 -1.61 -16.17 0.24
CA SER A 20 -1.48 -15.87 1.67
C SER A 20 -1.61 -14.37 1.98
N GLY A 21 -1.52 -13.50 0.97
CA GLY A 21 -1.60 -12.06 1.13
C GLY A 21 -1.38 -11.31 -0.17
N ILE A 22 -1.46 -9.98 -0.10
CA ILE A 22 -1.25 -9.07 -1.23
C ILE A 22 -0.05 -8.18 -0.91
N PHE A 23 0.89 -8.00 -1.85
CA PHE A 23 1.96 -7.01 -1.73
C PHE A 23 1.85 -5.97 -2.84
N LEU A 24 1.52 -4.74 -2.48
CA LEU A 24 1.31 -3.61 -3.38
C LEU A 24 2.63 -2.86 -3.58
N VAL A 25 3.20 -3.05 -4.76
CA VAL A 25 4.39 -2.32 -5.19
C VAL A 25 4.00 -0.94 -5.71
N GLY A 26 4.77 0.08 -5.33
CA GLY A 26 4.56 1.43 -5.83
C GLY A 26 5.27 1.73 -7.15
N SER A 27 4.91 2.89 -7.66
CA SER A 27 5.68 3.99 -8.26
C SER A 27 4.66 5.13 -8.37
N HIS A 28 5.03 6.32 -8.82
CA HIS A 28 4.08 7.42 -9.01
C HIS A 28 2.83 7.00 -9.80
N GLY A 29 2.95 6.08 -10.76
CA GLY A 29 1.79 5.55 -11.51
C GLY A 29 0.66 4.98 -10.65
N ALA A 30 0.97 4.39 -9.49
CA ALA A 30 -0.02 3.87 -8.54
C ALA A 30 -0.96 4.94 -7.97
N MET A 31 -0.59 6.22 -8.10
CA MET A 31 -1.45 7.34 -7.70
C MET A 31 -2.65 7.52 -8.64
N TRP A 32 -2.58 7.04 -9.89
CA TRP A 32 -3.63 7.22 -10.88
C TRP A 32 -4.61 6.06 -10.97
N ASP A 33 -4.16 4.83 -10.76
CA ASP A 33 -4.98 3.64 -11.01
C ASP A 33 -5.44 2.94 -9.74
N PHE A 34 -4.62 2.85 -8.68
CA PHE A 34 -5.00 2.09 -7.48
C PHE A 34 -6.25 2.62 -6.76
N PRO A 35 -6.41 3.93 -6.48
CA PRO A 35 -7.52 4.43 -5.65
C PRO A 35 -8.92 4.12 -6.22
N GLU A 36 -9.03 3.96 -7.55
CA GLU A 36 -10.30 3.75 -8.25
C GLU A 36 -10.43 2.34 -8.86
N ASN A 37 -9.45 1.45 -8.65
CA ASN A 37 -9.47 0.12 -9.23
C ASN A 37 -10.37 -0.82 -8.44
N LYS A 38 -11.55 -1.10 -8.99
CA LYS A 38 -12.57 -1.98 -8.38
C LYS A 38 -12.09 -3.41 -8.11
N GLU A 39 -11.22 -3.96 -8.95
CA GLU A 39 -10.67 -5.30 -8.73
C GLU A 39 -9.68 -5.30 -7.57
N LEU A 40 -8.88 -4.25 -7.45
CA LEU A 40 -7.99 -4.06 -6.30
C LEU A 40 -8.79 -3.89 -5.01
N THR A 41 -9.81 -3.03 -4.99
CA THR A 41 -10.71 -2.86 -3.83
C THR A 41 -11.29 -4.21 -3.39
N ARG A 42 -11.84 -4.99 -4.33
CA ARG A 42 -12.42 -6.30 -4.04
C ARG A 42 -11.40 -7.24 -3.39
N LEU A 43 -10.19 -7.35 -3.97
CA LEU A 43 -9.14 -8.24 -3.44
C LEU A 43 -8.63 -7.77 -2.07
N LEU A 44 -8.55 -6.46 -1.82
CA LEU A 44 -8.18 -5.91 -0.51
C LEU A 44 -9.24 -6.22 0.55
N ASP A 45 -10.52 -6.07 0.22
CA ASP A 45 -11.62 -6.38 1.13
C ASP A 45 -11.70 -7.90 1.43
N GLU A 46 -11.47 -8.75 0.42
CA GLU A 46 -11.36 -10.20 0.61
C GLU A 46 -10.15 -10.57 1.47
N ALA A 47 -9.01 -9.92 1.27
CA ALA A 47 -7.83 -10.15 2.10
C ALA A 47 -8.11 -9.76 3.56
N ALA A 48 -8.70 -8.58 3.80
CA ALA A 48 -9.03 -8.11 5.13
C ALA A 48 -10.04 -9.03 5.86
N SER A 49 -11.11 -9.44 5.17
CA SER A 49 -12.15 -10.32 5.73
C SER A 49 -11.67 -11.75 5.98
N SER A 50 -10.65 -12.19 5.25
CA SER A 50 -10.05 -13.54 5.38
C SER A 50 -8.83 -13.59 6.30
N GLY A 51 -8.50 -12.49 6.99
CA GLY A 51 -7.30 -12.42 7.84
C GLY A 51 -5.98 -12.47 7.07
N LYS A 52 -5.96 -12.15 5.78
CA LYS A 52 -4.74 -12.18 4.97
C LYS A 52 -3.99 -10.87 5.08
N THR A 53 -2.67 -10.96 5.16
CA THR A 53 -1.82 -9.77 5.30
C THR A 53 -1.81 -8.95 4.00
N VAL A 54 -1.86 -7.63 4.14
CA VAL A 54 -1.66 -6.67 3.06
C VAL A 54 -0.35 -5.94 3.29
N GLY A 55 0.61 -6.12 2.40
CA GLY A 55 1.83 -5.34 2.30
C GLY A 55 1.68 -4.21 1.28
N ALA A 56 2.25 -3.03 1.54
CA ALA A 56 2.34 -1.96 0.55
C ALA A 56 3.60 -1.11 0.77
N VAL A 57 4.20 -0.57 -0.28
CA VAL A 57 5.42 0.24 -0.15
C VAL A 57 5.43 1.44 -1.09
N CYS A 58 6.01 2.55 -0.64
CA CYS A 58 6.12 3.79 -1.42
C CYS A 58 4.71 4.30 -1.80
N HIS A 59 4.50 4.68 -3.05
CA HIS A 59 3.17 5.00 -3.58
C HIS A 59 2.22 3.80 -3.68
N GLY A 60 2.69 2.56 -3.50
CA GLY A 60 1.79 1.39 -3.45
C GLY A 60 0.80 1.46 -2.27
N VAL A 61 1.10 2.30 -1.27
CA VAL A 61 0.23 2.59 -0.12
C VAL A 61 -1.01 3.40 -0.52
N THR A 62 -1.12 3.86 -1.77
CA THR A 62 -2.40 4.34 -2.32
C THR A 62 -3.46 3.24 -2.39
N GLY A 63 -3.05 1.97 -2.54
CA GLY A 63 -3.98 0.84 -2.62
C GLY A 63 -4.91 0.73 -1.40
N PRO A 64 -4.38 0.76 -0.16
CA PRO A 64 -5.20 0.88 1.05
C PRO A 64 -6.27 1.98 1.05
N LEU A 65 -6.10 3.08 0.31
CA LEU A 65 -7.12 4.13 0.20
C LEU A 65 -8.38 3.67 -0.56
N ALA A 66 -8.24 2.63 -1.39
CA ALA A 66 -9.30 2.03 -2.18
C ALA A 66 -10.16 1.01 -1.41
N ALA A 67 -9.75 0.61 -0.20
CA ALA A 67 -10.53 -0.33 0.63
C ALA A 67 -11.92 0.25 0.94
N SER A 68 -12.95 -0.59 0.88
CA SER A 68 -14.33 -0.12 1.04
C SER A 68 -14.71 0.11 2.52
N ASP A 69 -14.14 -0.68 3.43
CA ASP A 69 -14.33 -0.51 4.87
C ASP A 69 -13.41 0.61 5.40
N PRO A 70 -13.95 1.74 5.90
CA PRO A 70 -13.14 2.81 6.49
C PRO A 70 -12.29 2.33 7.68
N LYS A 71 -12.69 1.25 8.37
CA LYS A 71 -11.91 0.65 9.47
C LYS A 71 -10.61 0.00 9.00
N PHE A 72 -10.43 -0.20 7.69
CA PHE A 72 -9.19 -0.72 7.14
C PHE A 72 -8.00 0.19 7.46
N LEU A 73 -8.21 1.51 7.50
CA LEU A 73 -7.17 2.50 7.82
C LEU A 73 -7.38 3.20 9.17
N ASP A 74 -8.62 3.28 9.66
CA ASP A 74 -8.94 4.05 10.87
C ASP A 74 -8.03 3.68 12.05
N THR A 75 -7.32 4.67 12.58
CA THR A 75 -6.38 4.59 13.71
C THR A 75 -5.14 3.70 13.52
N ARG A 76 -4.99 3.01 12.38
CA ARG A 76 -3.84 2.12 12.13
C ARG A 76 -2.58 2.93 11.86
N ALA A 77 -1.45 2.47 12.40
CA ALA A 77 -0.14 3.01 12.05
C ALA A 77 0.23 2.64 10.61
N VAL A 78 0.51 3.65 9.79
CA VAL A 78 0.93 3.47 8.40
C VAL A 78 2.14 4.32 8.07
N ALA A 79 2.95 3.84 7.15
CA ALA A 79 3.96 4.61 6.41
C ALA A 79 3.56 4.65 4.93
N GLY A 80 4.16 5.54 4.16
CA GLY A 80 4.02 5.65 2.71
C GLY A 80 5.01 6.67 2.19
N PHE A 81 5.05 6.95 0.90
CA PHE A 81 5.93 8.01 0.40
C PHE A 81 5.50 9.34 1.01
N SER A 82 6.42 10.03 1.69
CA SER A 82 6.07 11.20 2.50
C SER A 82 5.89 12.44 1.64
N ASN A 83 5.15 13.43 2.17
CA ASN A 83 5.06 14.74 1.51
C ASN A 83 6.45 15.41 1.38
N GLU A 84 7.36 15.16 2.33
CA GLU A 84 8.75 15.62 2.27
C GLU A 84 9.51 14.97 1.11
N GLU A 85 9.36 13.66 0.92
CA GLU A 85 9.99 12.93 -0.18
C GLU A 85 9.40 13.36 -1.53
N GLU A 86 8.09 13.58 -1.61
CA GLU A 86 7.40 14.07 -2.83
C GLU A 86 7.89 15.47 -3.25
N ALA A 87 8.05 16.37 -2.27
CA ALA A 87 8.60 17.69 -2.50
C ALA A 87 10.07 17.62 -2.94
N ALA A 88 10.87 16.75 -2.30
CA ALA A 88 12.28 16.57 -2.62
C ALA A 88 12.51 16.02 -4.04
N VAL A 89 11.58 15.21 -4.58
CA VAL A 89 11.64 14.75 -5.98
C VAL A 89 10.95 15.69 -6.98
N GLY A 90 10.32 16.78 -6.50
CA GLY A 90 9.74 17.83 -7.33
C GLY A 90 8.44 17.44 -8.05
N LEU A 91 7.69 16.47 -7.53
CA LEU A 91 6.49 15.94 -8.18
C LEU A 91 5.18 16.25 -7.44
N THR A 92 5.23 17.08 -6.37
CA THR A 92 4.05 17.50 -5.59
C THR A 92 2.91 18.03 -6.45
N GLU A 93 3.21 18.86 -7.45
CA GLU A 93 2.22 19.46 -8.36
C GLU A 93 1.87 18.56 -9.57
N VAL A 94 2.51 17.39 -9.68
CA VAL A 94 2.30 16.43 -10.77
C VAL A 94 1.37 15.30 -10.32
N VAL A 95 1.52 14.84 -9.09
CA VAL A 95 0.67 13.78 -8.53
C VAL A 95 -0.77 14.27 -8.36
N PRO A 96 -1.79 13.41 -8.53
CA PRO A 96 -3.19 13.82 -8.47
C PRO A 96 -3.65 14.19 -7.05
N PHE A 97 -2.92 13.77 -6.01
CA PHE A 97 -3.20 14.07 -4.61
C PHE A 97 -1.96 13.82 -3.74
N PRO A 98 -1.87 14.43 -2.54
CA PRO A 98 -0.81 14.14 -1.57
C PRO A 98 -1.09 12.86 -0.76
N LEU A 99 -0.33 11.78 -1.02
CA LEU A 99 -0.55 10.45 -0.41
C LEU A 99 -0.62 10.50 1.13
N GLN A 100 0.38 11.08 1.78
CA GLN A 100 0.43 11.16 3.24
C GLN A 100 -0.83 11.85 3.80
N THR A 101 -1.19 13.00 3.23
CA THR A 101 -2.36 13.78 3.68
C THR A 101 -3.67 13.02 3.44
N CYS A 102 -3.78 12.26 2.34
CA CYS A 102 -4.94 11.40 2.10
C CYS A 102 -5.06 10.26 3.12
N LEU A 103 -3.94 9.66 3.54
CA LEU A 103 -3.92 8.63 4.60
C LEU A 103 -4.38 9.22 5.94
N GLU A 104 -3.86 10.39 6.30
CA GLU A 104 -4.27 11.12 7.52
C GLU A 104 -5.76 11.50 7.48
N ALA A 105 -6.27 11.94 6.32
CA ALA A 105 -7.69 12.25 6.12
C ALA A 105 -8.61 11.01 6.27
N LYS A 106 -8.09 9.82 5.98
CA LYS A 106 -8.75 8.53 6.27
C LYS A 106 -8.56 8.06 7.71
N ARG A 107 -8.07 8.94 8.60
CA ARG A 107 -7.82 8.72 10.03
C ARG A 107 -6.72 7.69 10.33
N ALA A 108 -5.89 7.36 9.35
CA ALA A 108 -4.70 6.57 9.60
C ALA A 108 -3.70 7.39 10.43
N ARG A 109 -2.97 6.72 11.34
CA ARG A 109 -1.84 7.33 12.05
C ARG A 109 -0.62 7.24 11.16
N TYR A 110 -0.41 8.25 10.33
CA TYR A 110 0.77 8.32 9.50
C TYR A 110 2.03 8.51 10.37
N VAL A 111 3.02 7.64 10.18
CA VAL A 111 4.31 7.70 10.88
C VAL A 111 5.41 7.83 9.84
N ALA A 112 6.09 8.98 9.86
CA ALA A 112 7.23 9.26 8.98
C ALA A 112 8.53 8.83 9.65
N GLY A 113 9.38 8.13 8.91
CA GLY A 113 10.82 8.09 9.15
C GLY A 113 11.55 9.19 8.39
N ALA A 114 12.87 9.26 8.56
CA ALA A 114 13.70 10.17 7.77
C ALA A 114 13.54 9.90 6.27
N ALA A 115 13.44 10.97 5.48
CA ALA A 115 13.30 10.88 4.03
C ALA A 115 14.37 9.95 3.41
N PHE A 116 13.94 9.12 2.47
CA PHE A 116 14.74 8.14 1.74
C PHE A 116 15.41 7.05 2.60
N SER A 117 15.12 7.01 3.90
CA SER A 117 15.61 5.98 4.82
C SER A 117 14.60 4.84 4.99
N VAL A 118 15.07 3.69 5.45
CA VAL A 118 14.20 2.55 5.73
C VAL A 118 13.23 2.88 6.85
N HIS A 119 11.93 2.79 6.57
CA HIS A 119 10.87 2.95 7.57
C HIS A 119 9.67 2.05 7.22
N VAL A 120 9.20 1.28 8.22
CA VAL A 120 8.13 0.30 8.06
C VAL A 120 7.19 0.37 9.26
N GLN A 121 5.88 0.33 9.00
CA GLN A 121 4.84 0.17 10.00
C GLN A 121 4.10 -1.16 9.78
N SER A 122 3.67 -1.79 10.87
CA SER A 122 2.89 -3.03 10.85
C SER A 122 1.78 -2.95 11.88
N ASP A 123 0.52 -2.96 11.44
CA ASP A 123 -0.64 -2.80 12.31
C ASP A 123 -1.86 -3.56 11.78
N GLY A 124 -2.38 -4.50 12.58
CA GLY A 124 -3.62 -5.23 12.29
C GLY A 124 -3.65 -6.01 10.95
N GLY A 125 -2.51 -6.56 10.51
CA GLY A 125 -2.40 -7.26 9.23
C GLY A 125 -2.11 -6.35 8.02
N LEU A 126 -1.95 -5.04 8.23
CA LEU A 126 -1.46 -4.10 7.23
C LEU A 126 0.01 -3.76 7.52
N VAL A 127 0.89 -4.03 6.56
CA VAL A 127 2.33 -3.73 6.63
C VAL A 127 2.69 -2.73 5.55
N THR A 128 3.18 -1.56 5.94
CA THR A 128 3.44 -0.45 5.02
C THR A 128 4.89 0.02 5.11
N GLY A 129 5.50 0.31 3.96
CA GLY A 129 6.85 0.87 3.86
C GLY A 129 6.87 2.25 3.22
N GLN A 130 7.74 3.12 3.71
CA GLN A 130 7.79 4.52 3.28
C GLN A 130 8.24 4.70 1.83
N ASN A 131 9.29 4.03 1.41
CA ASN A 131 9.99 4.34 0.15
C ASN A 131 10.68 3.09 -0.44
N PRO A 132 11.35 3.17 -1.62
CA PRO A 132 12.01 2.01 -2.22
C PRO A 132 13.07 1.35 -1.34
N ALA A 133 13.77 2.11 -0.48
CA ALA A 133 14.72 1.55 0.48
C ALA A 133 14.03 0.62 1.49
N SER A 134 12.75 0.86 1.76
CA SER A 134 11.95 0.09 2.71
C SER A 134 11.41 -1.23 2.15
N SER A 135 11.41 -1.44 0.82
CA SER A 135 10.75 -2.59 0.17
C SER A 135 11.13 -3.95 0.75
N VAL A 136 12.43 -4.22 0.96
CA VAL A 136 12.90 -5.49 1.51
C VAL A 136 12.42 -5.70 2.93
N GLN A 137 12.44 -4.64 3.74
CA GLN A 137 12.03 -4.73 5.14
C GLN A 137 10.51 -4.85 5.28
N THR A 138 9.74 -4.18 4.43
CA THR A 138 8.29 -4.35 4.33
C THR A 138 7.92 -5.78 3.96
N ALA A 139 8.58 -6.38 2.96
CA ALA A 139 8.34 -7.76 2.57
C ALA A 139 8.67 -8.75 3.70
N LYS A 140 9.82 -8.58 4.37
CA LYS A 140 10.19 -9.39 5.54
C LYS A 140 9.19 -9.26 6.68
N ALA A 141 8.76 -8.04 7.00
CA ALA A 141 7.77 -7.78 8.04
C ALA A 141 6.41 -8.41 7.68
N MET A 142 5.99 -8.34 6.41
CA MET A 142 4.77 -9.01 5.94
C MET A 142 4.83 -10.53 6.12
N LEU A 143 5.97 -11.15 5.82
CA LEU A 143 6.14 -12.61 6.01
C LEU A 143 6.18 -13.02 7.50
N GLN A 144 6.51 -12.09 8.39
CA GLN A 144 6.54 -12.32 9.85
C GLN A 144 5.23 -11.95 10.54
N ALA A 145 4.40 -11.12 9.90
CA ALA A 145 3.07 -10.80 10.38
C ALA A 145 2.28 -12.10 10.44
N LYS A 146 1.90 -12.50 11.66
CA LYS A 146 1.00 -13.64 11.83
C LYS A 146 -0.35 -13.27 11.23
N GLU A 147 -1.00 -14.23 10.57
CA GLU A 147 -2.43 -14.12 10.27
C GLU A 147 -3.16 -13.78 11.60
N PRO A 148 -4.00 -12.73 11.62
CA PRO A 148 -4.64 -12.21 12.82
C PRO A 148 -5.65 -13.20 13.42
#